data_AF-A0AAV5S956-F1
#
_entry.id   AF-A0AAV5S956-F1
#
_cell.length_a   1.000
_cell.length_b   1.000
_cell.length_c   1.000
_cell.angle_alpha   90.00
_cell.angle_beta   90.00
_cell.angle_gamma   90.00
#
_symmetry.space_group_name_H-M   'P 1'
#
loop_
_entity.id
_entity.type
_entity.pdbx_description
1 polymer ?
#
loop_
_entity_poly.entity_id
_entity_poly.type
_entity_poly.pdbx_seq_one_letter_code
_entity_poly.pdbx_strand_id
1 'polypeptide(L)'
;MLPSVIVFSALAASALAIPVDPVDKIEFASCEYPNNTANALHMYSCSTSGDTIEVKWVRVTDLNGVDIYPIDPKQPVILELAAYNNGPDYADNKADVRIFEYQKSWQTGVCGWAEVPTFGQLNGIDGCEFAHNCPLTAGDLDLKIELDLSPYANIISMLTANSAIQIQISMKDYNPGSSHEEITCVVAQLKIV
;
A
#
# COMPACT_ATOMS: atom_id res chain seq x y z
N MET A 1 -20.14 -72.62 55.90
CA MET A 1 -20.27 -71.18 55.61
C MET A 1 -18.89 -70.70 55.18
N LEU A 2 -18.63 -70.61 53.87
CA LEU A 2 -17.40 -70.03 53.31
C LEU A 2 -17.75 -68.64 52.76
N PRO A 3 -16.91 -67.61 52.93
CA PRO A 3 -17.07 -66.38 52.19
C PRO A 3 -16.35 -66.48 50.83
N SER A 4 -17.09 -66.22 49.77
CA SER A 4 -16.58 -66.04 48.41
C SER A 4 -15.72 -64.78 48.32
N VAL A 5 -14.51 -64.91 47.78
CA VAL A 5 -13.66 -63.77 47.40
C VAL A 5 -13.90 -63.48 45.92
N ILE A 6 -14.48 -62.31 45.64
CA ILE A 6 -14.65 -61.78 44.28
C ILE A 6 -13.38 -61.02 43.92
N VAL A 7 -12.67 -61.50 42.89
CA VAL A 7 -11.52 -60.82 42.30
C VAL A 7 -12.04 -59.85 41.23
N PHE A 8 -11.92 -58.55 41.46
CA PHE A 8 -12.12 -57.53 40.44
C PHE A 8 -10.85 -57.38 39.62
N SER A 9 -10.86 -57.90 38.39
CA SER A 9 -9.81 -57.61 37.39
C SER A 9 -10.05 -56.23 36.80
N ALA A 10 -9.17 -55.27 37.12
CA ALA A 10 -9.15 -53.97 36.47
C ALA A 10 -8.48 -54.08 35.10
N LEU A 11 -9.26 -53.93 34.02
CA LEU A 11 -8.75 -53.71 32.67
C LEU A 11 -8.21 -52.27 32.57
N ALA A 12 -6.90 -52.12 32.59
CA ALA A 12 -6.23 -50.87 32.27
C ALA A 12 -6.33 -50.62 30.75
N ALA A 13 -7.29 -49.78 30.34
CA ALA A 13 -7.33 -49.24 28.98
C ALA A 13 -6.14 -48.28 28.82
N SER A 14 -5.09 -48.74 28.14
CA SER A 14 -3.98 -47.88 27.72
C SER A 14 -4.46 -47.03 26.55
N ALA A 15 -4.92 -45.81 26.84
CA ALA A 15 -5.17 -44.81 25.81
C ALA A 15 -3.81 -44.38 25.23
N LEU A 16 -3.54 -44.77 23.99
CA LEU A 16 -2.45 -44.20 23.20
C LEU A 16 -2.77 -42.72 22.96
N ALA A 17 -2.15 -41.84 23.74
CA ALA A 17 -2.12 -40.42 23.42
C ALA A 17 -1.26 -40.26 22.16
N ILE A 18 -1.91 -40.05 21.02
CA ILE A 18 -1.23 -39.59 19.81
C ILE A 18 -0.75 -38.17 20.14
N PRO A 19 0.57 -37.88 20.10
CA PRO A 19 1.01 -36.50 20.15
C PRO A 19 0.46 -35.82 18.90
N VAL A 20 -0.52 -34.94 19.09
CA VAL A 20 -0.93 -34.00 18.06
C VAL A 20 0.22 -33.00 18.02
N ASP A 21 1.14 -33.17 17.08
CA ASP A 21 2.08 -32.11 16.74
C ASP A 21 1.26 -30.81 16.55
N PRO A 22 1.71 -29.67 17.09
CA PRO A 22 1.02 -28.41 16.86
C PRO A 22 0.89 -28.26 15.36
N VAL A 23 -0.34 -28.39 14.87
CA VAL A 23 -0.75 -28.21 13.48
C VAL A 23 0.05 -27.03 12.96
N ASP A 24 0.90 -27.27 11.96
CA ASP A 24 1.54 -26.22 11.17
C ASP A 24 0.52 -25.12 11.03
N LYS A 25 0.87 -23.92 11.50
CA LYS A 25 0.00 -22.74 11.39
C LYS A 25 -0.61 -22.81 10.01
N ILE A 26 -1.94 -22.74 9.93
CA ILE A 26 -2.63 -22.60 8.66
C ILE A 26 -2.17 -21.25 8.09
N GLU A 27 -1.03 -21.27 7.40
CA GLU A 27 -0.67 -20.23 6.45
C GLU A 27 -1.73 -20.39 5.37
N PHE A 28 -2.76 -19.54 5.44
CA PHE A 28 -3.44 -19.13 4.24
C PHE A 28 -2.35 -18.61 3.32
N ALA A 29 -1.83 -19.47 2.43
CA ALA A 29 -0.60 -19.22 1.68
C ALA A 29 -0.51 -17.74 1.31
N SER A 30 0.32 -17.00 2.05
CA SER A 30 0.43 -15.56 1.88
C SER A 30 0.97 -15.33 0.49
N CYS A 31 0.36 -14.40 -0.24
CA CYS A 31 0.81 -14.12 -1.60
C CYS A 31 2.28 -13.70 -1.59
N GLU A 32 3.09 -14.29 -2.48
CA GLU A 32 4.44 -13.80 -2.70
C GLU A 32 4.37 -12.33 -3.17
N TYR A 33 5.30 -11.50 -2.71
CA TYR A 33 5.31 -10.10 -3.09
C TYR A 33 5.49 -9.97 -4.62
N PRO A 34 4.59 -9.29 -5.33
CA PRO A 34 4.70 -9.11 -6.76
C PRO A 34 5.85 -8.16 -7.08
N ASN A 35 6.41 -8.24 -8.28
CA ASN A 35 7.34 -7.25 -8.83
C ASN A 35 8.54 -6.90 -7.93
N ASN A 36 9.02 -7.83 -7.09
CA ASN A 36 10.09 -7.58 -6.11
C ASN A 36 9.75 -6.47 -5.08
N THR A 37 8.46 -6.26 -4.82
CA THR A 37 7.94 -5.30 -3.81
C THR A 37 8.25 -5.73 -2.38
N ALA A 38 8.94 -6.85 -2.15
CA ALA A 38 9.47 -7.17 -0.82
C ALA A 38 10.69 -6.30 -0.45
N ASN A 39 11.39 -5.75 -1.46
CA ASN A 39 12.76 -5.24 -1.31
C ASN A 39 12.95 -3.79 -1.76
N ALA A 40 12.05 -3.25 -2.59
CA ALA A 40 12.16 -1.89 -3.11
C ALA A 40 10.79 -1.31 -3.50
N LEU A 41 10.72 0.02 -3.60
CA LEU A 41 9.62 0.72 -4.25
C LEU A 41 9.78 0.57 -5.77
N HIS A 42 8.67 0.27 -6.44
CA HIS A 42 8.61 0.22 -7.90
C HIS A 42 7.55 1.20 -8.38
N MET A 43 7.88 1.98 -9.40
CA MET A 43 7.00 3.00 -9.95
C MET A 43 6.74 2.71 -11.43
N TYR A 44 5.50 2.91 -11.84
CA TYR A 44 5.04 2.75 -13.21
C TYR A 44 4.16 3.94 -13.58
N SER A 45 4.23 4.38 -14.83
CA SER A 45 3.21 5.29 -15.36
C SER A 45 1.92 4.49 -15.64
N CYS A 46 0.79 5.04 -15.21
CA CYS A 46 -0.55 4.64 -15.66
C CYS A 46 -1.15 5.64 -16.64
N SER A 47 -0.32 6.58 -17.10
CA SER A 47 -0.69 7.68 -17.99
C SER A 47 -1.34 7.18 -19.26
N THR A 48 -2.25 8.00 -19.76
CA THR A 48 -2.85 7.80 -21.06
C THR A 48 -2.23 8.75 -22.07
N SER A 49 -2.62 8.65 -23.35
CA SER A 49 -2.19 9.63 -24.34
C SER A 49 -2.79 11.00 -24.00
N GLY A 50 -1.99 11.92 -23.46
CA GLY A 50 -2.44 13.28 -23.10
C GLY A 50 -1.78 13.86 -21.86
N ASP A 51 -1.27 13.00 -20.96
CA ASP A 51 -0.55 13.42 -19.76
C ASP A 51 0.68 14.28 -20.12
N THR A 52 0.88 15.35 -19.36
CA THR A 52 1.90 16.37 -19.63
C THR A 52 3.07 16.28 -18.67
N ILE A 53 2.87 15.75 -17.46
CA ILE A 53 3.91 15.56 -16.45
C ILE A 53 4.39 14.12 -16.47
N GLU A 54 5.69 13.94 -16.67
CA GLU A 54 6.36 12.64 -16.60
C GLU A 54 7.20 12.55 -15.32
N VAL A 55 6.89 11.58 -14.45
CA VAL A 55 7.71 11.32 -13.25
C VAL A 55 8.87 10.38 -13.61
N LYS A 56 10.10 10.86 -13.43
CA LYS A 56 11.33 10.15 -13.80
C LYS A 56 11.79 9.18 -12.72
N TRP A 57 11.82 9.63 -11.48
CA TRP A 57 12.18 8.79 -10.32
C TRP A 57 11.56 9.34 -9.04
N VAL A 58 11.45 8.46 -8.05
CA VAL A 58 10.97 8.76 -6.71
C VAL A 58 11.89 8.08 -5.69
N ARG A 59 12.20 8.80 -4.62
CA ARG A 59 12.93 8.32 -3.45
C ARG A 59 12.13 8.67 -2.19
N VAL A 60 12.12 7.75 -1.23
CA VAL A 60 11.45 7.93 0.06
C VAL A 60 12.50 7.96 1.16
N THR A 61 12.52 9.03 1.94
CA THR A 61 13.44 9.18 3.06
C THR A 61 12.70 9.44 4.36
N ASP A 62 13.38 9.24 5.48
CA ASP A 62 12.96 9.83 6.75
C ASP A 62 13.16 11.36 6.73
N LEU A 63 12.76 12.03 7.83
CA LEU A 63 12.95 13.48 8.00
C LEU A 63 14.43 13.92 8.05
N ASN A 64 15.36 12.97 8.23
CA ASN A 64 16.80 13.24 8.22
C ASN A 64 17.44 13.05 6.84
N GLY A 65 16.66 12.64 5.82
CA GLY A 65 17.14 12.39 4.47
C GLY A 65 17.77 11.01 4.26
N VAL A 66 17.55 10.07 5.18
CA VAL A 66 18.00 8.68 5.06
C VAL A 66 16.96 7.87 4.30
N ASP A 67 17.37 7.14 3.27
CA ASP A 67 16.48 6.26 2.51
C ASP A 67 15.83 5.21 3.43
N ILE A 68 14.51 5.08 3.33
CA ILE A 68 13.74 4.15 4.15
C ILE A 68 13.00 3.13 3.28
N TYR A 69 13.14 1.87 3.68
CA TYR A 69 12.35 0.77 3.16
C TYR A 69 12.41 -0.41 4.14
N PRO A 70 11.29 -1.12 4.40
CA PRO A 70 9.91 -0.80 4.01
C PRO A 70 9.38 0.48 4.68
N ILE A 71 8.21 0.96 4.26
CA ILE A 71 7.65 2.24 4.70
C ILE A 71 6.65 2.01 5.84
N ASP A 72 6.80 2.72 6.95
CA ASP A 72 5.75 2.81 7.99
C ASP A 72 4.83 4.00 7.66
N PRO A 73 3.59 3.79 7.20
CA PRO A 73 2.69 4.88 6.82
C PRO A 73 2.20 5.69 8.02
N LYS A 74 2.49 5.28 9.26
CA LYS A 74 2.15 6.03 10.48
C LYS A 74 3.22 7.04 10.86
N GLN A 75 4.37 7.02 10.20
CA GLN A 75 5.43 8.01 10.40
C GLN A 75 5.43 9.00 9.24
N PRO A 76 5.75 10.28 9.50
CA PRO A 76 5.97 11.23 8.42
C PRO A 76 7.22 10.83 7.62
N VAL A 77 7.14 10.99 6.30
CA VAL A 77 8.23 10.67 5.37
C VAL A 77 8.42 11.81 4.39
N ILE A 78 9.57 11.86 3.72
CA ILE A 78 9.82 12.76 2.61
C ILE A 78 9.78 11.96 1.31
N LEU A 79 8.98 12.41 0.35
CA LEU A 79 9.09 12.04 -1.06
C LEU A 79 9.98 13.04 -1.78
N GLU A 80 11.10 12.57 -2.30
CA GLU A 80 11.90 13.30 -3.28
C GLU A 80 11.59 12.74 -4.66
N LEU A 81 11.25 13.62 -5.60
CA LEU A 81 10.88 13.22 -6.95
C LEU A 81 11.48 14.15 -8.00
N ALA A 82 11.95 13.56 -9.09
CA ALA A 82 12.22 14.31 -10.30
C ALA A 82 11.14 14.02 -11.32
N ALA A 83 10.63 15.08 -11.93
CA ALA A 83 9.66 15.01 -13.01
C ALA A 83 10.02 15.98 -14.14
N TYR A 84 9.29 15.89 -15.25
CA TYR A 84 9.37 16.86 -16.33
C TYR A 84 7.97 17.23 -16.78
N ASN A 85 7.66 18.53 -16.77
CA ASN A 85 6.41 19.07 -17.22
C ASN A 85 6.53 19.53 -18.68
N ASN A 86 5.90 18.78 -19.60
CA ASN A 86 5.75 19.11 -21.02
C ASN A 86 4.55 20.04 -21.30
N GLY A 87 3.76 20.35 -20.27
CA GLY A 87 2.57 21.20 -20.33
C GLY A 87 2.84 22.65 -19.94
N PRO A 88 1.78 23.45 -19.72
CA PRO A 88 1.89 24.78 -19.13
C PRO A 88 2.27 24.71 -17.64
N ASP A 89 2.46 25.88 -17.05
CA ASP A 89 2.58 26.00 -15.59
C ASP A 89 1.25 25.65 -14.91
N TYR A 90 1.27 24.70 -13.98
CA TYR A 90 0.10 24.34 -13.18
C TYR A 90 0.14 25.04 -11.82
N ALA A 91 -0.65 26.08 -11.66
CA ALA A 91 -0.79 26.84 -10.41
C ALA A 91 -1.79 26.21 -9.44
N ASP A 92 -2.68 25.34 -9.93
CA ASP A 92 -3.63 24.57 -9.14
C ASP A 92 -3.80 23.16 -9.73
N ASN A 93 -3.85 22.15 -8.87
CA ASN A 93 -4.09 20.77 -9.27
C ASN A 93 -4.79 19.98 -8.17
N LYS A 94 -5.50 18.93 -8.56
CA LYS A 94 -6.10 17.97 -7.61
C LYS A 94 -5.69 16.55 -7.88
N ALA A 95 -5.47 15.79 -6.81
CA ALA A 95 -5.09 14.39 -6.87
C ALA A 95 -6.25 13.48 -6.40
N ASP A 96 -6.48 12.42 -7.17
CA ASP A 96 -7.28 11.27 -6.79
C ASP A 96 -6.33 10.09 -6.49
N VAL A 97 -6.44 9.50 -5.29
CA VAL A 97 -5.59 8.38 -4.87
C VAL A 97 -6.42 7.12 -4.64
N ARG A 98 -6.00 6.04 -5.29
CA ARG A 98 -6.56 4.69 -5.10
C ARG A 98 -5.50 3.79 -4.48
N ILE A 99 -5.91 3.02 -3.48
CA ILE A 99 -5.03 2.09 -2.78
C ILE A 99 -5.50 0.68 -3.08
N PHE A 100 -4.55 -0.21 -3.37
CA PHE A 100 -4.80 -1.63 -3.56
C PHE A 100 -3.85 -2.43 -2.68
N GLU A 101 -4.35 -3.53 -2.16
CA GLU A 101 -3.57 -4.49 -1.40
C GLU A 101 -3.43 -5.78 -2.19
N TYR A 102 -2.22 -6.33 -2.22
CA TYR A 102 -1.98 -7.62 -2.86
C TYR A 102 -2.41 -8.75 -1.93
N GLN A 103 -3.49 -9.43 -2.30
CA GLN A 103 -4.08 -10.46 -1.46
C GLN A 103 -4.64 -11.61 -2.28
N LYS A 104 -4.88 -12.72 -1.59
CA LYS A 104 -5.45 -13.92 -2.18
C LYS A 104 -6.96 -13.73 -2.30
N SER A 105 -7.48 -13.77 -3.52
CA SER A 105 -8.93 -13.79 -3.75
C SER A 105 -9.56 -14.99 -3.06
N TRP A 106 -10.59 -14.75 -2.25
CA TRP A 106 -11.31 -15.83 -1.56
C TRP A 106 -12.11 -16.71 -2.54
N GLN A 107 -12.58 -16.16 -3.66
CA GLN A 107 -13.35 -16.92 -4.66
C GLN A 107 -12.46 -17.81 -5.51
N THR A 108 -11.29 -17.32 -5.93
CA THR A 108 -10.45 -17.98 -6.95
C THR A 108 -9.20 -18.60 -6.35
N GLY A 109 -8.79 -18.20 -5.15
CA GLY A 109 -7.50 -18.56 -4.57
C GLY A 109 -6.30 -17.93 -5.28
N VAL A 110 -6.51 -17.05 -6.27
CA VAL A 110 -5.45 -16.39 -7.03
C VAL A 110 -5.05 -15.09 -6.35
N CYS A 111 -3.75 -14.81 -6.29
CA CYS A 111 -3.22 -13.57 -5.77
C CYS A 111 -3.39 -12.43 -6.78
N GLY A 112 -3.89 -11.29 -6.31
CA GLY A 112 -4.15 -10.14 -7.14
C GLY A 112 -4.28 -8.86 -6.32
N TRP A 113 -4.23 -7.73 -7.03
CA TRP A 113 -4.50 -6.42 -6.44
C TRP A 113 -6.00 -6.27 -6.20
N ALA A 114 -6.35 -5.98 -4.95
CA ALA A 114 -7.72 -5.70 -4.54
C ALA A 114 -7.80 -4.29 -3.97
N GLU A 115 -8.73 -3.49 -4.49
CA GLU A 115 -8.89 -2.09 -4.08
C GLU A 115 -9.39 -2.00 -2.64
N VAL A 116 -8.75 -1.14 -1.86
CA VAL A 116 -9.14 -0.79 -0.50
C VAL A 116 -10.21 0.31 -0.61
N PRO A 117 -11.42 0.10 -0.08
CA PRO A 117 -12.50 1.07 -0.21
C PRO A 117 -12.25 2.28 0.69
N THR A 118 -11.76 3.37 0.12
CA THR A 118 -11.52 4.65 0.83
C THR A 118 -12.77 5.51 0.95
N PHE A 119 -13.86 5.11 0.29
CA PHE A 119 -15.14 5.82 0.25
C PHE A 119 -15.02 7.29 -0.19
N GLY A 120 -14.06 7.58 -1.08
CA GLY A 120 -13.85 8.92 -1.66
C GLY A 120 -13.05 9.89 -0.80
N GLN A 121 -12.55 9.47 0.36
CA GLN A 121 -11.72 10.32 1.23
C GLN A 121 -10.39 10.74 0.59
N LEU A 122 -9.93 9.99 -0.41
CA LEU A 122 -8.70 10.25 -1.14
C LEU A 122 -8.93 10.87 -2.52
N ASN A 123 -10.14 11.38 -2.79
CA ASN A 123 -10.47 12.02 -4.05
C ASN A 123 -10.42 13.53 -3.92
N GLY A 124 -9.90 14.21 -4.95
CA GLY A 124 -9.85 15.66 -5.03
C GLY A 124 -8.99 16.33 -3.96
N ILE A 125 -7.92 15.65 -3.50
CA ILE A 125 -6.91 16.23 -2.61
C ILE A 125 -6.29 17.42 -3.32
N ASP A 126 -6.25 18.60 -2.68
CA ASP A 126 -5.59 19.78 -3.22
C ASP A 126 -4.07 19.55 -3.21
N GLY A 127 -3.48 19.30 -4.38
CA GLY A 127 -2.07 18.95 -4.48
C GLY A 127 -1.16 20.12 -4.17
N CYS A 128 -1.59 21.35 -4.46
CA CYS A 128 -0.82 22.55 -4.18
C CYS A 128 -0.81 22.89 -2.68
N GLU A 129 -1.94 22.75 -2.00
CA GLU A 129 -2.05 22.92 -0.55
C GLU A 129 -1.31 21.79 0.17
N PHE A 130 -1.48 20.55 -0.27
CA PHE A 130 -0.88 19.39 0.40
C PHE A 130 0.65 19.31 0.24
N ALA A 131 1.18 19.59 -0.96
CA ALA A 131 2.60 19.44 -1.24
C ALA A 131 3.40 20.75 -1.22
N HIS A 132 2.73 21.91 -1.12
CA HIS A 132 3.36 23.24 -1.09
C HIS A 132 4.37 23.49 -2.23
N ASN A 133 4.12 22.92 -3.41
CA ASN A 133 5.06 22.85 -4.53
C ASN A 133 4.57 23.57 -5.80
N CYS A 134 3.45 24.28 -5.72
CA CYS A 134 2.91 25.02 -6.85
C CYS A 134 3.52 26.44 -6.96
N PRO A 135 3.66 26.97 -8.19
CA PRO A 135 3.27 26.34 -9.45
C PRO A 135 4.23 25.23 -9.89
N LEU A 136 3.68 24.16 -10.49
CA LEU A 136 4.48 23.15 -11.20
C LEU A 136 4.88 23.74 -12.56
N THR A 137 6.04 24.37 -12.61
CA THR A 137 6.52 25.08 -13.81
C THR A 137 6.81 24.13 -14.97
N ALA A 138 6.68 24.61 -16.20
CA ALA A 138 7.12 23.88 -17.39
C ALA A 138 8.64 23.57 -17.34
N GLY A 139 9.03 22.39 -17.81
CA GLY A 139 10.41 21.90 -17.79
C GLY A 139 10.72 20.95 -16.63
N ASP A 140 11.98 20.90 -16.20
CA ASP A 140 12.41 20.01 -15.11
C ASP A 140 11.81 20.44 -13.76
N LEU A 141 11.32 19.45 -13.02
CA LEU A 141 10.80 19.59 -11.67
C LEU A 141 11.63 18.73 -10.71
N ASP A 142 12.09 19.33 -9.61
CA ASP A 142 12.74 18.64 -8.49
C ASP A 142 11.94 19.00 -7.23
N LEU A 143 11.12 18.06 -6.76
CA LEU A 143 10.16 18.31 -5.69
C LEU A 143 10.52 17.49 -4.45
N LYS A 144 10.39 18.13 -3.30
CA LYS A 144 10.53 17.52 -1.99
C LYS A 144 9.24 17.72 -1.22
N ILE A 145 8.50 16.63 -1.03
CA ILE A 145 7.15 16.63 -0.45
C ILE A 145 7.21 15.93 0.89
N GLU A 146 6.85 16.64 1.96
CA GLU A 146 6.64 16.02 3.27
C GLU A 146 5.26 15.38 3.29
N LEU A 147 5.22 14.06 3.50
CA LEU A 147 4.00 13.30 3.65
C LEU A 147 3.73 13.02 5.12
N ASP A 148 2.75 13.72 5.68
CA ASP A 148 2.10 13.33 6.93
C ASP A 148 0.73 12.70 6.60
N LEU A 149 0.63 11.39 6.79
CA LEU A 149 -0.60 10.63 6.53
C LEU A 149 -1.47 10.46 7.78
N SER A 150 -1.13 11.12 8.90
CA SER A 150 -1.93 11.09 10.13
C SER A 150 -3.41 11.44 9.93
N PRO A 151 -3.79 12.40 9.04
CA PRO A 151 -5.20 12.66 8.75
C PRO A 151 -5.95 11.46 8.15
N TYR A 152 -5.24 10.51 7.56
CA TYR A 152 -5.77 9.30 6.92
C TYR A 152 -5.54 8.03 7.76
N ALA A 153 -5.32 8.17 9.07
CA ALA A 153 -5.05 7.05 9.98
C ALA A 153 -6.12 5.95 9.95
N ASN A 154 -7.38 6.31 9.68
CA ASN A 154 -8.48 5.36 9.49
C ASN A 154 -8.25 4.44 8.27
N ILE A 155 -7.81 5.00 7.14
CA ILE A 155 -7.48 4.23 5.93
C ILE A 155 -6.24 3.37 6.19
N ILE A 156 -5.22 3.93 6.82
CA ILE A 156 -4.01 3.18 7.20
C ILE A 156 -4.35 1.98 8.08
N SER A 157 -5.30 2.14 9.02
CA SER A 157 -5.73 1.05 9.91
C SER A 157 -6.44 -0.11 9.19
N MET A 158 -6.90 0.11 7.96
CA MET A 158 -7.51 -0.94 7.14
C MET A 158 -6.47 -1.77 6.38
N LEU A 159 -5.22 -1.30 6.28
CA LEU A 159 -4.15 -2.00 5.55
C LEU A 159 -3.53 -3.09 6.42
N THR A 160 -3.20 -4.24 5.81
CA THR A 160 -2.51 -5.31 6.54
C THR A 160 -1.03 -4.97 6.67
N ALA A 161 -0.50 -5.03 7.89
CA ALA A 161 0.95 -4.89 8.09
C ALA A 161 1.71 -5.96 7.30
N ASN A 162 2.90 -5.62 6.80
CA ASN A 162 3.72 -6.49 5.94
C ASN A 162 3.02 -6.93 4.64
N SER A 163 2.06 -6.17 4.11
CA SER A 163 1.51 -6.45 2.77
C SER A 163 2.20 -5.63 1.68
N ALA A 164 2.03 -6.09 0.42
CA ALA A 164 2.36 -5.28 -0.74
C ALA A 164 1.17 -4.34 -1.02
N ILE A 165 1.47 -3.05 -1.09
CA ILE A 165 0.52 -1.98 -1.36
C ILE A 165 0.82 -1.38 -2.72
N GLN A 166 -0.23 -1.13 -3.49
CA GLN A 166 -0.17 -0.34 -4.70
C GLN A 166 -0.94 0.96 -4.47
N ILE A 167 -0.30 2.09 -4.72
CA ILE A 167 -0.91 3.42 -4.67
C ILE A 167 -0.95 3.94 -6.10
N GLN A 168 -2.14 4.20 -6.61
CA GLN A 168 -2.34 4.87 -7.89
C GLN A 168 -2.74 6.32 -7.61
N ILE A 169 -1.99 7.26 -8.17
CA ILE A 169 -2.20 8.70 -8.03
C ILE A 169 -2.50 9.25 -9.43
N SER A 170 -3.66 9.85 -9.60
CA SER A 170 -4.04 10.61 -10.80
C SER A 170 -4.13 12.08 -10.40
N MET A 171 -3.40 12.96 -11.10
CA MET A 171 -3.46 14.41 -10.89
C MET A 171 -4.17 15.07 -12.06
N LYS A 172 -4.97 16.09 -11.77
CA LYS A 172 -5.75 16.85 -12.75
C LYS A 172 -5.44 18.33 -12.67
N ASP A 173 -5.46 19.01 -13.80
CA ASP A 173 -5.34 20.47 -13.86
C ASP A 173 -6.55 21.15 -13.21
N TYR A 174 -6.30 22.08 -12.30
CA TYR A 174 -7.34 22.92 -11.70
C TYR A 174 -7.11 24.41 -11.92
N ASN A 175 -6.18 24.78 -12.80
CA ASN A 175 -5.98 26.16 -13.23
C ASN A 175 -7.31 26.79 -13.69
N PRO A 176 -7.48 28.12 -13.48
CA PRO A 176 -8.68 28.82 -13.93
C PRO A 176 -8.94 28.63 -15.44
N GLY A 177 -10.09 28.04 -15.78
CA GLY A 177 -10.49 27.78 -17.16
C GLY A 177 -10.07 26.42 -17.73
N SER A 178 -9.39 25.58 -16.94
CA SER A 178 -9.11 24.18 -17.30
C SER A 178 -10.38 23.34 -17.39
N SER A 179 -10.28 22.18 -18.03
CA SER A 179 -11.37 21.20 -18.13
C SER A 179 -11.24 20.07 -17.09
N HIS A 180 -10.30 20.20 -16.16
CA HIS A 180 -9.93 19.16 -15.20
C HIS A 180 -9.40 17.88 -15.85
N GLU A 181 -8.68 18.04 -16.95
CA GLU A 181 -7.94 16.97 -17.61
C GLU A 181 -6.86 16.39 -16.70
N GLU A 182 -6.60 15.08 -16.85
CA GLU A 182 -5.50 14.41 -16.18
C GLU A 182 -4.16 14.90 -16.75
N ILE A 183 -3.25 15.29 -15.86
CA ILE A 183 -1.90 15.80 -16.21
C ILE A 183 -0.80 14.78 -15.92
N THR A 184 -1.06 13.82 -15.01
CA THR A 184 -0.19 12.66 -14.77
C THR A 184 -0.96 11.55 -14.05
N CYS A 185 -0.60 10.30 -14.34
CA CYS A 185 -1.00 9.12 -13.60
C CYS A 185 0.21 8.25 -13.26
N VAL A 186 0.42 7.99 -11.97
CA VAL A 186 1.53 7.15 -11.46
C VAL A 186 1.00 6.05 -10.56
N VAL A 187 1.58 4.87 -10.69
CA VAL A 187 1.41 3.73 -9.79
C VAL A 187 2.72 3.50 -9.03
N ALA A 188 2.67 3.53 -7.71
CA ALA A 188 3.75 3.10 -6.85
C ALA A 188 3.39 1.78 -6.15
N GLN A 189 4.27 0.80 -6.20
CA GLN A 189 4.15 -0.47 -5.48
C GLN A 189 5.24 -0.55 -4.42
N LEU A 190 4.85 -0.77 -3.17
CA LEU A 190 5.73 -0.76 -2.00
C LEU A 190 5.27 -1.74 -0.92
N LYS A 191 6.17 -2.10 -0.01
CA LYS A 191 5.85 -2.84 1.21
C LYS A 191 5.66 -1.85 2.37
N ILE A 192 4.61 -2.07 3.15
CA ILE A 192 4.41 -1.37 4.43
C ILE A 192 4.74 -2.26 5.63
N VAL A 193 5.02 -1.65 6.79
CA VAL A 193 5.24 -2.33 8.08
C VAL A 193 4.32 -1.85 9.19
#